data_AF-A0A9E5IH64-F1
#
_entry.id   AF-A0A9E5IH64-F1
#
_cell.length_a   1.000
_cell.length_b   1.000
_cell.length_c   1.000
_cell.angle_alpha   90.00
_cell.angle_beta   90.00
_cell.angle_gamma   90.00
#
_symmetry.space_group_name_H-M   'P 1'
#
loop_
_entity.id
_entity.type
_entity.pdbx_description
1 polymer ?
#
loop_
_entity_poly.entity_id
_entity_poly.type
_entity_poly.pdbx_seq_one_letter_code
_entity_poly.pdbx_strand_id
1 'polypeptide(L)'
;KFFRLLNVLRDGALAIGFASVLTAALLISNTLRIAAFNRRRETNVMKLVGASSFSIQLPFILEGIFATLVGWGFSTGLLAGLKYVIDDRIAPLLTFTNFFTWNDVWLASAYLLGAGFIVSTLASTLTLRKYLKV
;
A
#
# COMPACT_ATOMS: atom_id res chain seq x y z
N LYS A 1 -34.41 -3.12 -1.97
CA LYS A 1 -33.88 -2.14 -0.97
C LYS A 1 -32.54 -2.61 -0.39
N PHE A 2 -32.41 -3.86 0.04
CA PHE A 2 -31.15 -4.46 0.55
C PHE A 2 -29.94 -4.28 -0.40
N PHE A 3 -30.08 -4.59 -1.70
CA PHE A 3 -28.98 -4.40 -2.66
C PHE A 3 -28.53 -2.94 -2.87
N ARG A 4 -29.43 -1.95 -2.70
CA ARG A 4 -29.03 -0.53 -2.73
C ARG A 4 -28.22 -0.15 -1.50
N LEU A 5 -28.56 -0.69 -0.33
CA LEU A 5 -27.80 -0.46 0.90
C LEU A 5 -26.39 -1.03 0.80
N LEU A 6 -26.24 -2.25 0.26
CA LEU A 6 -24.93 -2.87 0.03
C LEU A 6 -24.08 -2.07 -0.96
N ASN A 7 -24.66 -1.53 -2.03
CA ASN A 7 -23.93 -0.71 -2.99
C ASN A 7 -23.44 0.61 -2.36
N VAL A 8 -24.27 1.29 -1.57
CA VAL A 8 -23.86 2.53 -0.88
C VAL A 8 -22.73 2.26 0.11
N LEU A 9 -22.80 1.16 0.86
CA LEU A 9 -21.74 0.76 1.79
C LEU A 9 -20.43 0.43 1.05
N ARG A 10 -20.51 -0.30 -0.07
CA ARG A 10 -19.36 -0.60 -0.92
C ARG A 10 -18.70 0.67 -1.43
N ASP A 11 -19.47 1.58 -2.01
CA ASP A 11 -18.95 2.81 -2.60
C ASP A 11 -18.38 3.75 -1.52
N GLY A 12 -19.01 3.80 -0.34
CA GLY A 12 -18.47 4.50 0.83
C GLY A 12 -17.13 3.91 1.32
N ALA A 13 -17.02 2.59 1.39
CA ALA A 13 -15.78 1.91 1.75
C ALA A 13 -14.66 2.18 0.72
N LEU A 14 -14.99 2.19 -0.58
CA LEU A 14 -14.05 2.55 -1.65
C LEU A 14 -13.57 4.00 -1.53
N ALA A 15 -14.46 4.94 -1.21
CA ALA A 15 -14.10 6.34 -1.01
C ALA A 15 -13.13 6.53 0.16
N ILE A 16 -13.39 5.88 1.30
CA ILE A 16 -12.51 5.91 2.48
C ILE A 16 -11.17 5.23 2.16
N GLY A 17 -11.20 4.12 1.43
CA GLY A 17 -9.99 3.42 0.97
C GLY A 17 -9.12 4.32 0.10
N PHE A 18 -9.72 5.03 -0.86
CA PHE A 18 -9.01 5.96 -1.72
C PHE A 18 -8.39 7.13 -0.94
N ALA A 19 -9.13 7.72 0.01
CA ALA A 19 -8.60 8.76 0.89
C ALA A 19 -7.42 8.26 1.76
N SER A 20 -7.51 7.02 2.25
CA SER A 20 -6.44 6.38 3.01
C SER A 20 -5.17 6.19 2.16
N VAL A 21 -5.31 5.76 0.91
CA VAL A 21 -4.20 5.63 -0.04
C VAL A 21 -3.51 6.97 -0.29
N LEU A 22 -4.28 8.04 -0.50
CA LEU A 22 -3.72 9.39 -0.64
C LEU A 22 -2.96 9.83 0.61
N THR A 23 -3.54 9.58 1.78
CA THR A 23 -2.91 9.92 3.07
C THR A 23 -1.59 9.15 3.25
N ALA A 24 -1.58 7.86 2.94
CA ALA A 24 -0.36 7.04 2.98
C ALA A 24 0.71 7.58 2.02
N ALA A 25 0.35 7.96 0.80
CA ALA A 25 1.28 8.54 -0.17
C ALA A 25 1.90 9.86 0.34
N LEU A 26 1.09 10.71 0.99
CA LEU A 26 1.58 11.95 1.61
C LEU A 26 2.53 11.68 2.77
N LEU A 27 2.21 10.70 3.63
CA LEU A 27 3.08 10.28 4.73
C LEU A 27 4.43 9.75 4.21
N ILE A 28 4.42 8.87 3.21
CA ILE A 28 5.63 8.36 2.56
C ILE A 28 6.47 9.52 2.03
N SER A 29 5.83 10.46 1.33
CA SER A 29 6.51 11.64 0.76
C SER A 29 7.17 12.51 1.83
N ASN A 30 6.50 12.70 2.97
CA ASN A 30 7.04 13.48 4.08
C ASN A 30 8.21 12.77 4.76
N THR A 31 8.08 11.48 5.04
CA THR A 31 9.13 10.67 5.67
C THR A 31 10.39 10.63 4.80
N LEU A 32 10.23 10.40 3.49
CA LEU A 32 11.36 10.38 2.56
C LEU A 32 12.08 11.73 2.47
N ARG A 33 11.34 12.83 2.54
CA ARG A 33 11.94 14.17 2.58
C ARG A 33 12.83 14.35 3.80
N ILE A 34 12.34 13.95 4.98
CA ILE A 34 13.10 14.03 6.24
C ILE A 34 14.34 13.12 6.16
N ALA A 35 14.18 11.89 5.68
CA ALA A 35 15.28 10.94 5.53
C ALA A 35 16.36 11.45 4.56
N ALA A 36 15.96 12.00 3.40
CA ALA A 36 16.87 12.59 2.42
C ALA A 36 17.62 13.81 3.00
N PHE A 37 16.94 14.65 3.80
CA PHE A 37 17.58 15.78 4.46
C PHE A 37 18.66 15.34 5.46
N ASN A 38 18.38 14.31 6.26
CA ASN A 38 19.33 13.75 7.21
C ASN A 38 20.56 13.13 6.52
N ARG A 39 20.36 12.55 5.33
CA ARG A 39 21.44 11.93 4.51
C ARG A 39 22.03 12.85 3.44
N ARG A 40 21.82 14.17 3.52
CA ARG A 40 22.31 15.12 2.51
C ARG A 40 23.83 15.10 2.33
N ARG A 41 24.60 14.88 3.41
CA ARG A 41 26.07 14.82 3.34
C ARG A 41 26.55 13.59 2.58
N GLU A 42 26.01 12.42 2.90
CA GLU A 42 26.30 11.16 2.20
C GLU A 42 25.91 11.25 0.73
N THR A 43 24.73 11.81 0.44
CA THR A 43 24.25 12.02 -0.92
C THR A 43 25.19 12.92 -1.73
N ASN A 44 25.73 13.98 -1.11
CA ASN A 44 26.70 14.86 -1.76
C ASN A 44 28.01 14.11 -2.06
N VAL A 45 28.49 13.27 -1.14
CA VAL A 45 29.67 12.42 -1.39
C VAL A 45 29.40 11.44 -2.54
N MET A 46 28.22 10.81 -2.58
CA MET A 46 27.82 9.92 -3.68
C MET A 46 27.77 10.66 -5.04
N LYS A 47 27.28 11.91 -5.06
CA LYS A 47 27.32 12.75 -6.27
C LYS A 47 28.76 13.07 -6.71
N LEU A 48 29.68 13.31 -5.77
CA LEU A 48 31.09 13.63 -6.08
C LEU A 48 31.85 12.45 -6.69
N VAL A 49 31.49 11.21 -6.36
CA VAL A 49 32.07 10.00 -6.96
C VAL A 49 31.38 9.59 -8.28
N GLY A 50 30.51 10.44 -8.83
CA GLY A 50 29.83 10.20 -10.11
C GLY A 50 28.67 9.20 -10.04
N ALA A 51 28.09 8.95 -8.86
CA ALA A 51 26.99 8.01 -8.73
C ALA A 51 25.74 8.49 -9.50
N SER A 52 25.08 7.55 -10.19
CA SER A 52 23.84 7.83 -10.90
C SER A 52 22.73 8.27 -9.93
N SER A 53 21.80 9.11 -10.37
CA SER A 53 20.66 9.54 -9.54
C SER A 53 19.80 8.36 -9.08
N PHE A 54 19.77 7.25 -9.83
CA PHE A 54 19.04 6.04 -9.45
C PHE A 54 19.73 5.30 -8.29
N SER A 55 21.06 5.20 -8.31
CA SER A 55 21.84 4.59 -7.21
C SER A 55 21.62 5.30 -5.88
N ILE A 56 21.45 6.63 -5.90
CA ILE A 56 21.13 7.44 -4.72
C ILE A 56 19.68 7.20 -4.24
N GLN A 57 18.75 7.00 -5.17
CA GLN A 57 17.31 6.85 -4.88
C GLN A 57 16.92 5.44 -4.44
N LEU A 58 17.64 4.42 -4.88
CA LEU A 58 17.35 3.02 -4.63
C LEU A 58 17.10 2.68 -3.14
N PRO A 59 17.93 3.08 -2.16
CA PRO A 59 17.69 2.72 -0.76
C PRO A 59 16.36 3.26 -0.23
N PHE A 60 15.96 4.45 -0.67
CA PHE A 60 14.71 5.10 -0.26
C PHE A 60 13.49 4.44 -0.90
N ILE A 61 13.58 4.03 -2.18
CA ILE A 61 12.50 3.30 -2.86
C ILE A 61 12.32 1.92 -2.21
N LEU A 62 13.43 1.25 -1.86
CA LEU A 62 13.39 -0.04 -1.18
C LEU A 62 12.70 0.06 0.19
N GLU A 63 12.93 1.11 0.96
CA GLU A 63 12.24 1.33 2.24
C GLU A 63 10.70 1.35 2.06
N GLY A 64 10.21 2.06 1.03
CA GLY A 64 8.79 2.08 0.68
C GLY A 64 8.24 0.72 0.22
N ILE A 65 9.03 -0.04 -0.55
CA ILE A 65 8.68 -1.39 -1.02
C ILE A 65 8.59 -2.36 0.17
N PHE A 66 9.54 -2.31 1.11
CA PHE A 66 9.52 -3.14 2.32
C PHE A 66 8.33 -2.80 3.22
N ALA A 67 8.04 -1.51 3.43
CA ALA A 67 6.85 -1.10 4.19
C ALA A 67 5.55 -1.63 3.55
N THR A 68 5.49 -1.63 2.21
CA THR A 68 4.36 -2.18 1.46
C THR A 68 4.22 -3.69 1.64
N LEU A 69 5.33 -4.43 1.56
CA LEU A 69 5.33 -5.88 1.76
C LEU A 69 4.82 -6.27 3.16
N VAL A 70 5.28 -5.57 4.19
CA VAL A 70 4.83 -5.81 5.57
C VAL A 70 3.35 -5.46 5.72
N GLY A 71 2.90 -4.31 5.20
CA GLY A 71 1.50 -3.90 5.23
C GLY A 71 0.59 -4.86 4.46
N TRP A 72 1.04 -5.36 3.31
CA TRP A 72 0.33 -6.37 2.52
C TRP A 72 0.21 -7.70 3.26
N GLY A 73 1.29 -8.17 3.88
CA GLY A 73 1.28 -9.39 4.69
C GLY A 73 0.28 -9.29 5.85
N PHE A 74 0.31 -8.16 6.57
CA PHE A 74 -0.63 -7.89 7.66
C PHE A 74 -2.08 -7.84 7.16
N SER A 75 -2.34 -7.13 6.07
CA SER A 75 -3.68 -6.99 5.49
C SER A 75 -4.24 -8.33 4.98
N THR A 76 -3.39 -9.12 4.32
CA THR A 76 -3.76 -10.46 3.82
C THR A 76 -4.04 -11.42 4.97
N GLY A 77 -3.21 -11.39 6.03
CA GLY A 77 -3.44 -12.17 7.24
C GLY A 77 -4.77 -11.82 7.90
N LEU A 78 -5.10 -10.53 7.99
CA LEU A 78 -6.37 -10.06 8.54
C LEU A 78 -7.57 -10.49 7.67
N LEU A 79 -7.44 -10.40 6.34
CA LEU A 79 -8.48 -10.86 5.40
C LEU A 79 -8.74 -12.37 5.50
N ALA A 80 -7.68 -13.18 5.56
CA ALA A 80 -7.78 -14.63 5.73
C ALA A 80 -8.37 -15.00 7.10
N GLY A 81 -7.98 -14.30 8.17
CA GLY A 81 -8.54 -14.48 9.51
C GLY A 81 -10.04 -14.16 9.56
N LEU A 82 -10.46 -13.05 8.94
CA LEU A 82 -11.89 -12.72 8.81
C LEU A 82 -12.64 -13.80 8.03
N LYS A 83 -12.07 -14.31 6.94
CA LYS A 83 -12.71 -15.40 6.18
C LYS A 83 -12.93 -16.64 7.04
N TYR A 84 -11.93 -17.05 7.80
CA TYR A 84 -12.02 -18.20 8.70
C TYR A 84 -13.16 -18.03 9.73
N VAL A 85 -13.26 -16.84 10.34
CA VAL A 85 -14.32 -16.54 11.32
C VAL A 85 -15.71 -16.53 10.67
N ILE A 86 -15.83 -15.98 9.46
CA ILE A 86 -17.10 -15.94 8.71
C ILE A 86 -17.57 -17.37 8.39
N ASP A 87 -16.67 -18.24 7.94
CA ASP A 87 -17.01 -19.63 7.61
C ASP A 87 -17.45 -20.43 8.84
N ASP A 88 -16.77 -20.26 9.97
CA ASP A 88 -17.06 -21.01 11.21
C ASP A 88 -18.35 -20.53 11.90
N ARG A 89 -18.62 -19.22 11.89
CA ARG A 89 -19.67 -18.61 12.73
C ARG A 89 -20.88 -18.09 11.98
N ILE A 90 -20.72 -17.69 10.73
CA ILE A 90 -21.75 -16.92 9.99
C ILE A 90 -22.33 -17.74 8.83
N ALA A 91 -21.49 -18.49 8.11
CA ALA A 91 -21.94 -19.34 7.01
C ALA A 91 -23.01 -20.38 7.42
N PRO A 92 -22.98 -21.01 8.62
CA PRO A 92 -24.02 -21.94 9.04
C PRO A 92 -25.39 -21.27 9.28
N LEU A 93 -25.41 -19.95 9.54
CA LEU A 93 -26.62 -19.18 9.85
C LEU A 93 -27.28 -18.59 8.59
N LEU A 94 -26.56 -18.54 7.46
CA LEU A 94 -26.99 -17.86 6.23
C LEU A 94 -26.67 -18.69 4.97
N THR A 95 -27.34 -19.85 4.85
CA THR A 95 -27.21 -20.80 3.72
C THR A 95 -27.73 -20.27 2.37
N PHE A 96 -28.45 -19.15 2.36
CA PHE A 96 -29.01 -18.54 1.14
C PHE A 96 -28.09 -17.49 0.48
N THR A 97 -26.94 -17.17 1.09
CA THR A 97 -25.97 -16.21 0.56
C THR A 97 -24.64 -16.89 0.25
N ASN A 98 -24.21 -16.82 -1.02
CA ASN A 98 -22.85 -17.21 -1.38
C ASN A 98 -21.87 -16.17 -0.83
N PHE A 99 -21.16 -16.53 0.25
CA PHE A 99 -20.02 -15.78 0.73
C PHE A 99 -18.86 -15.88 -0.28
N PHE A 100 -17.95 -14.90 -0.26
CA PHE A 100 -16.79 -14.89 -1.14
C PHE A 100 -15.90 -16.13 -0.92
N THR A 101 -15.29 -16.67 -1.97
CA THR A 101 -14.52 -17.93 -1.91
C THR A 101 -13.06 -17.66 -1.50
N TRP A 102 -12.31 -18.70 -1.11
CA TRP A 102 -10.86 -18.60 -0.91
C TRP A 102 -10.13 -18.05 -2.14
N ASN A 103 -10.63 -18.31 -3.35
CA ASN A 103 -10.10 -17.73 -4.57
C ASN A 103 -10.21 -16.19 -4.59
N ASP A 104 -11.30 -15.62 -4.07
CA ASP A 104 -11.52 -14.18 -4.00
C ASP A 104 -10.54 -13.52 -3.01
N VAL A 105 -10.20 -14.23 -1.92
CA VAL A 105 -9.18 -13.77 -0.96
C VAL A 105 -7.81 -13.68 -1.62
N TRP A 106 -7.41 -14.69 -2.39
CA TRP A 106 -6.14 -14.69 -3.12
C TRP A 106 -6.11 -13.60 -4.20
N LEU A 107 -7.19 -13.43 -4.96
CA LEU A 107 -7.31 -12.36 -5.95
C LEU A 107 -7.24 -10.98 -5.30
N ALA A 108 -7.97 -10.75 -4.21
CA ALA A 108 -7.94 -9.49 -3.47
C ALA A 108 -6.53 -9.21 -2.91
N SER A 109 -5.85 -10.22 -2.38
CA SER A 109 -4.46 -10.09 -1.90
C SER A 109 -3.51 -9.72 -3.04
N ALA A 110 -3.65 -10.31 -4.22
CA ALA A 110 -2.85 -9.96 -5.39
C ALA A 110 -3.09 -8.49 -5.84
N TYR A 111 -4.35 -8.04 -5.87
CA TYR A 111 -4.67 -6.64 -6.16
C TYR A 111 -4.10 -5.68 -5.12
N LEU A 112 -4.16 -6.03 -3.82
CA LEU A 112 -3.59 -5.23 -2.75
C LEU A 112 -2.07 -5.09 -2.90
N LEU A 113 -1.37 -6.18 -3.22
CA LEU A 113 0.08 -6.16 -3.45
C LEU A 113 0.44 -5.26 -4.64
N GLY A 114 -0.25 -5.46 -5.78
CA GLY A 114 -0.02 -4.68 -7.00
C GLY A 114 -0.29 -3.20 -6.78
N ALA A 115 -1.45 -2.85 -6.23
CA ALA A 115 -1.80 -1.47 -5.94
C ALA A 115 -0.84 -0.82 -4.93
N GLY A 116 -0.46 -1.53 -3.87
CA GLY A 116 0.49 -1.06 -2.87
C GLY A 116 1.86 -0.74 -3.48
N PHE A 117 2.40 -1.64 -4.32
CA PHE A 117 3.68 -1.40 -4.97
C PHE A 117 3.64 -0.22 -5.93
N ILE A 118 2.56 -0.08 -6.70
CA ILE A 118 2.39 1.04 -7.61
C ILE A 118 2.38 2.35 -6.82
N VAL A 119 1.55 2.45 -5.78
CA VAL A 119 1.43 3.66 -4.96
C VAL A 119 2.76 4.00 -4.28
N SER A 120 3.39 3.03 -3.62
CA SER A 120 4.64 3.24 -2.88
C SER A 120 5.80 3.66 -3.79
N THR A 121 5.95 2.97 -4.92
CA THR A 121 7.01 3.28 -5.90
C THR A 121 6.79 4.65 -6.53
N LEU A 122 5.55 4.98 -6.93
CA LEU A 122 5.23 6.28 -7.51
C LEU A 122 5.41 7.42 -6.49
N ALA A 123 4.88 7.27 -5.28
CA ALA A 123 5.02 8.29 -4.24
C ALA A 123 6.50 8.55 -3.91
N SER A 124 7.30 7.49 -3.80
CA SER A 124 8.73 7.58 -3.49
C SER A 124 9.53 8.22 -4.61
N THR A 125 9.34 7.77 -5.85
CA THR A 125 10.07 8.29 -7.01
C THR A 125 9.71 9.75 -7.31
N LEU A 126 8.43 10.13 -7.22
CA LEU A 126 8.01 11.52 -7.42
C LEU A 126 8.64 12.46 -6.38
N THR A 127 8.66 12.03 -5.11
CA THR A 127 9.26 12.80 -4.02
C THR A 127 10.77 12.97 -4.22
N LEU A 128 11.49 11.88 -4.46
CA LEU A 128 12.94 11.91 -4.61
C LEU A 128 13.38 12.68 -5.85
N ARG A 129 12.68 12.51 -6.99
CA ARG A 129 12.94 13.29 -8.21
C ARG A 129 12.78 14.79 -7.97
N LYS A 130 11.80 15.21 -7.18
CA LYS A 130 11.58 16.62 -6.86
C LYS A 130 12.66 17.18 -5.93
N TYR A 131 13.17 16.38 -4.99
CA TYR A 131 14.11 16.84 -3.95
C TYR A 131 15.60 16.66 -4.29
N LEU A 132 15.97 15.68 -5.12
CA LEU A 132 17.37 15.40 -5.46
C LEU A 132 17.87 16.16 -6.70
N LYS A 133 16.99 16.79 -7.47
CA LYS A 133 17.31 17.57 -8.69
C LYS A 133 17.82 18.99 -8.39
N VAL A 134 18.50 19.15 -7.26
CA VAL A 134 19.28 20.36 -6.90
C VAL A 134 20.75 19.98 -6.80
#